data_AF-A0A401M148-F1
#
_entry.id   AF-A0A401M148-F1
#
_cell.length_a   1.000
_cell.length_b   1.000
_cell.length_c   1.000
_cell.angle_alpha   90.00
_cell.angle_beta   90.00
_cell.angle_gamma   90.00
#
_symmetry.space_group_name_H-M   'P 1'
#
loop_
_entity.id
_entity.type
_entity.pdbx_description
1 polymer ?
#
loop_
_entity_poly.entity_id
_entity_poly.type
_entity_poly.pdbx_seq_one_letter_code
_entity_poly.pdbx_strand_id
1 'polypeptide(L)'
;MEGRNGNEPKRYRFTYDELSRLKDALYGEGATLAANTNRFNEQITAYDKMGNILGLKRYGQTAASSYGLIDNLTLTYNGNQLQAVKDVATSSVYGNGTEFKDNSNQTVEYTYDKMVT
;
A
#
# COMPACT_ATOMS: atom_id res chain seq x y z
N MET A 1 -17.67 7.78 -35.28
CA MET A 1 -17.39 8.42 -33.98
C MET A 1 -17.58 7.34 -32.93
N GLU A 2 -16.51 6.66 -32.51
CA GLU A 2 -16.62 5.62 -31.49
C GLU A 2 -16.60 6.27 -30.10
N GLY A 3 -17.67 6.04 -29.35
CA GLY A 3 -17.82 6.51 -27.98
C GLY A 3 -16.77 5.86 -27.09
N ARG A 4 -16.09 6.70 -26.29
CA ARG A 4 -15.15 6.28 -25.25
C ARG A 4 -15.86 5.31 -24.29
N ASN A 5 -15.43 4.04 -24.27
CA ASN A 5 -15.85 3.06 -23.27
C ASN A 5 -15.31 3.47 -21.89
N GLY A 6 -16.10 4.23 -21.13
CA GLY A 6 -15.81 4.58 -19.74
C GLY A 6 -16.00 3.44 -18.73
N ASN A 7 -15.85 2.18 -19.16
CA ASN A 7 -16.29 1.00 -18.39
C ASN A 7 -15.29 -0.17 -18.42
N GLU A 8 -14.00 0.10 -18.66
CA GLU A 8 -13.00 -0.96 -18.52
C GLU A 8 -12.91 -1.41 -17.05
N PRO A 9 -13.07 -2.72 -16.77
CA PRO A 9 -13.02 -3.22 -15.40
C PRO A 9 -11.64 -2.98 -14.79
N LYS A 10 -11.63 -2.41 -13.59
CA LYS A 10 -10.43 -2.22 -12.77
C LYS A 10 -10.29 -3.43 -11.85
N ARG A 11 -9.17 -4.14 -11.90
CA ARG A 11 -8.95 -5.33 -11.06
C ARG A 11 -7.50 -5.44 -10.60
N TYR A 12 -7.27 -6.39 -9.70
CA TYR A 12 -5.96 -6.75 -9.20
C TYR A 12 -5.65 -8.21 -9.50
N ARG A 13 -4.39 -8.49 -9.83
CA ARG A 13 -3.81 -9.84 -9.77
C ARG A 13 -3.06 -9.98 -8.45
N PHE A 14 -3.53 -10.88 -7.59
CA PHE A 14 -2.90 -11.16 -6.31
C PHE A 14 -1.86 -12.27 -6.44
N THR A 15 -0.72 -12.10 -5.78
CA THR A 15 0.27 -13.15 -5.56
C THR A 15 0.46 -13.36 -4.07
N TYR A 16 0.89 -14.56 -3.69
CA TYR A 16 1.04 -14.95 -2.30
C TYR A 16 2.43 -15.52 -2.08
N ASP A 17 2.94 -15.39 -0.86
CA ASP A 17 4.14 -16.10 -0.42
C ASP A 17 3.83 -17.59 -0.13
N GLU A 18 4.85 -18.35 0.26
CA GLU A 18 4.74 -19.80 0.53
C GLU A 18 3.82 -20.13 1.72
N LEU A 19 3.46 -19.13 2.54
CA LEU A 19 2.52 -19.27 3.65
C LEU A 19 1.12 -18.76 3.31
N SER A 20 0.82 -18.54 2.02
CA SER A 20 -0.47 -18.05 1.53
C SER A 20 -0.81 -16.64 2.04
N ARG A 21 0.18 -15.81 2.35
CA ARG A 21 0.01 -14.40 2.71
C ARG A 21 0.23 -13.52 1.49
N LEU A 22 -0.49 -12.40 1.40
CA LEU A 22 -0.40 -11.48 0.26
C LEU A 22 1.04 -11.01 0.05
N LYS A 23 1.52 -11.06 -1.19
CA LYS A 23 2.83 -10.53 -1.57
C LYS A 23 2.69 -9.32 -2.48
N ASP A 24 1.95 -9.45 -3.57
CA ASP A 24 1.66 -8.36 -4.50
C ASP A 24 0.17 -8.30 -4.81
N ALA A 25 -0.37 -7.09 -4.90
CA ALA A 25 -1.62 -6.79 -5.58
C ALA A 25 -1.30 -5.92 -6.80
N LEU A 26 -1.28 -6.52 -7.99
CA LEU A 26 -0.89 -5.84 -9.23
C LEU A 26 -2.13 -5.28 -9.93
N TYR A 27 -2.21 -3.96 -10.03
CA TYR A 27 -3.31 -3.25 -10.68
C TYR A 27 -3.26 -3.40 -12.21
N GLY A 28 -4.43 -3.58 -12.82
CA GLY A 28 -4.60 -3.43 -14.26
C GLY A 28 -6.06 -3.15 -14.63
N GLU A 29 -6.24 -2.68 -15.86
CA GLU A 29 -7.54 -2.37 -16.44
C GLU A 29 -7.82 -3.27 -17.65
N GLY A 30 -9.10 -3.48 -17.92
CA GLY A 30 -9.59 -4.29 -19.04
C GLY A 30 -9.64 -5.79 -18.75
N ALA A 31 -10.21 -6.55 -19.69
CA ALA A 31 -10.46 -7.98 -19.52
C ALA A 31 -9.18 -8.80 -19.19
N THR A 32 -8.03 -8.37 -19.71
CA THR A 32 -6.73 -9.05 -19.56
C THR A 32 -5.81 -8.44 -18.50
N LEU A 33 -6.20 -7.32 -17.88
CA LEU A 33 -5.37 -6.53 -16.94
C LEU A 33 -4.03 -6.07 -17.56
N ALA A 34 -4.03 -5.81 -18.87
CA ALA A 34 -2.84 -5.35 -19.59
C ALA A 34 -2.81 -3.83 -19.78
N ALA A 35 -3.94 -3.14 -19.63
CA ALA A 35 -3.99 -1.69 -19.72
C ALA A 35 -3.68 -1.05 -18.37
N ASN A 36 -3.05 0.14 -18.41
CA ASN A 36 -2.90 1.00 -17.23
C ASN A 36 -2.28 0.31 -16.01
N THR A 37 -1.35 -0.62 -16.25
CA THR A 37 -0.64 -1.37 -15.22
C THR A 37 0.27 -0.46 -14.38
N ASN A 38 0.65 -0.93 -13.20
CA ASN A 38 1.57 -0.23 -12.28
C ASN A 38 1.08 1.09 -11.68
N ARG A 39 -0.23 1.40 -11.78
CA ARG A 39 -0.81 2.64 -11.24
C ARG A 39 -1.08 2.60 -9.75
N PHE A 40 -1.71 1.51 -9.30
CA PHE A 40 -2.21 1.36 -7.93
C PHE A 40 -1.71 0.07 -7.28
N ASN A 41 -0.53 -0.42 -7.69
CA ASN A 41 0.01 -1.64 -7.12
C ASN A 41 0.21 -1.51 -5.60
N GLU A 42 0.07 -2.62 -4.89
CA GLU A 42 0.50 -2.76 -3.50
C GLU A 42 1.49 -3.92 -3.39
N GLN A 43 2.55 -3.74 -2.60
CA GLN A 43 3.57 -4.76 -2.41
C GLN A 43 3.95 -4.89 -0.94
N ILE A 44 3.78 -6.09 -0.39
CA ILE A 44 4.28 -6.43 0.94
C ILE A 44 5.71 -6.92 0.78
N THR A 45 6.64 -6.15 1.33
CA THR A 45 8.08 -6.37 1.14
C THR A 45 8.66 -7.35 2.15
N ALA A 46 8.02 -7.48 3.32
CA ALA A 46 8.42 -8.42 4.35
C ALA A 46 7.29 -8.66 5.35
N TYR A 47 7.33 -9.84 5.95
CA TYR A 47 6.58 -10.20 7.15
C TYR A 47 7.55 -10.65 8.24
N ASP A 48 7.17 -10.48 9.49
CA ASP A 48 7.84 -11.18 10.59
C ASP A 48 7.36 -12.64 10.71
N LYS A 49 7.91 -13.37 11.69
CA LYS A 49 7.56 -14.77 11.97
C LYS A 49 6.15 -14.95 12.54
N MET A 50 5.55 -13.90 13.09
CA MET A 50 4.19 -13.89 13.64
C MET A 50 3.15 -13.50 12.58
N GLY A 51 3.58 -13.06 11.39
CA GLY A 51 2.71 -12.66 10.29
C GLY A 51 2.40 -11.17 10.26
N ASN A 52 3.07 -10.34 11.07
CA ASN A 52 2.94 -8.89 10.96
C ASN A 52 3.66 -8.39 9.70
N ILE A 53 3.04 -7.46 8.98
CA ILE A 53 3.65 -6.80 7.82
C ILE A 53 4.78 -5.91 8.30
N LEU A 54 6.01 -6.12 7.86
CA LEU A 54 7.16 -5.26 8.21
C LEU A 54 7.39 -4.13 7.22
N GLY A 55 6.93 -4.28 5.98
CA GLY A 55 7.00 -3.19 5.02
C GLY A 55 5.99 -3.29 3.89
N LEU A 56 5.44 -2.15 3.50
CA LEU A 56 4.39 -2.02 2.49
C LEU A 56 4.73 -0.87 1.55
N LYS A 57 4.67 -1.14 0.24
CA LYS A 57 4.71 -0.12 -0.80
C LYS A 57 3.32 0.04 -1.41
N ARG A 58 2.86 1.28 -1.56
CA ARG A 58 1.64 1.59 -2.31
C ARG A 58 1.94 2.57 -3.43
N TYR A 59 1.35 2.32 -4.58
CA TYR A 59 1.44 3.19 -5.74
C TYR A 59 0.11 3.90 -5.94
N GLY A 60 0.17 5.11 -6.48
CA GLY A 60 -1.01 5.92 -6.74
C GLY A 60 -0.74 7.03 -7.73
N GLN A 61 -1.77 7.83 -7.96
CA GLN A 61 -1.68 8.98 -8.86
C GLN A 61 -0.85 10.09 -8.20
N THR A 62 0.19 10.58 -8.86
CA THR A 62 1.09 11.63 -8.35
C THR A 62 1.00 12.94 -9.13
N ALA A 63 0.36 12.93 -10.31
CA ALA A 63 -0.07 14.12 -11.04
C ALA A 63 -1.32 13.82 -11.89
N ALA A 64 -1.85 14.82 -12.60
CA ALA A 64 -3.05 14.68 -13.44
C ALA A 64 -3.03 13.46 -14.39
N SER A 65 -1.86 13.05 -14.87
CA SER A 65 -1.67 11.88 -15.75
C SER A 65 -0.49 10.99 -15.35
N SER A 66 0.08 11.17 -14.16
CA SER A 66 1.27 10.44 -13.69
C SER A 66 0.95 9.61 -12.45
N TYR A 67 1.64 8.47 -12.34
CA TYR A 67 1.49 7.51 -11.25
C TYR A 67 2.86 7.11 -10.74
N GLY A 68 2.95 6.82 -9.45
CA GLY A 68 4.22 6.49 -8.79
C GLY A 68 4.02 6.00 -7.37
N LEU A 69 5.13 5.78 -6.67
CA LEU A 69 5.16 5.35 -5.28
C LEU A 69 4.66 6.49 -4.38
N ILE A 70 3.59 6.26 -3.63
CA ILE A 70 2.98 7.24 -2.71
C ILE A 70 3.22 6.89 -1.24
N ASP A 71 3.52 5.61 -0.95
CA ASP A 71 3.89 5.14 0.37
C ASP A 71 5.01 4.11 0.27
N ASN A 72 6.01 4.23 1.14
CA ASN A 72 7.08 3.25 1.33
C ASN A 72 7.26 3.04 2.83
N LEU A 73 6.36 2.24 3.40
CA LEU A 73 6.16 2.12 4.83
C LEU A 73 7.08 1.06 5.42
N THR A 74 7.69 1.37 6.56
CA THR A 74 8.31 0.42 7.47
C THR A 74 7.50 0.39 8.76
N LEU A 75 7.00 -0.77 9.15
CA LEU A 75 6.13 -0.95 10.31
C LEU A 75 6.90 -1.66 11.42
N THR A 76 6.91 -1.07 12.62
CA THR A 76 7.61 -1.59 13.80
C THR A 76 6.60 -2.04 14.84
N TYR A 77 6.85 -3.17 15.50
CA TYR A 77 5.91 -3.80 16.43
C TYR A 77 6.58 -4.17 17.77
N ASN A 78 5.76 -4.21 18.83
CA ASN A 78 6.04 -4.90 20.08
C ASN A 78 5.09 -6.08 20.21
N GLY A 79 5.58 -7.30 19.96
CA GLY A 79 4.71 -8.44 19.73
C GLY A 79 3.85 -8.23 18.48
N ASN A 80 2.52 -8.32 18.62
CA ASN A 80 1.57 -8.05 17.54
C ASN A 80 0.92 -6.66 17.64
N GLN A 81 1.47 -5.77 18.47
CA GLN A 81 1.00 -4.39 18.60
C GLN A 81 1.90 -3.47 17.78
N LEU A 82 1.30 -2.75 16.82
CA LEU A 82 2.01 -1.77 15.99
C LEU A 82 2.51 -0.63 16.88
N GLN A 83 3.79 -0.31 16.83
CA GLN A 83 4.38 0.77 17.62
C GLN A 83 4.59 2.04 16.82
N ALA A 84 5.07 1.93 15.58
CA ALA A 84 5.40 3.07 14.73
C ALA A 84 5.31 2.70 13.25
N VAL A 85 5.03 3.68 12.40
CA VAL A 85 5.04 3.54 10.94
C VAL A 85 5.84 4.67 10.35
N LYS A 86 6.97 4.33 9.72
CA LYS A 86 7.80 5.31 9.01
C LYS A 86 7.51 5.26 7.53
N ASP A 87 7.26 6.42 6.93
CA ASP A 87 7.17 6.54 5.47
C ASP A 87 8.41 7.24 4.90
N VAL A 88 8.98 6.68 3.84
CA VAL A 88 10.11 7.27 3.10
C VAL A 88 9.77 7.55 1.64
N ALA A 89 8.51 7.45 1.23
CA ALA A 89 8.08 7.94 -0.07
C ALA A 89 8.23 9.47 -0.16
N THR A 90 8.68 9.95 -1.31
CA THR A 90 8.90 11.39 -1.55
C THR A 90 7.77 12.04 -2.35
N SER A 91 6.86 11.25 -2.91
CA SER A 91 5.73 11.72 -3.70
C SER A 91 4.45 11.65 -2.89
N SER A 92 3.59 12.64 -3.04
CA SER A 92 2.23 12.66 -2.47
C SER A 92 1.21 12.28 -3.53
N VAL A 93 0.02 11.88 -3.09
CA VAL A 93 -1.09 11.65 -4.02
C VAL A 93 -1.55 12.98 -4.62
N TYR A 94 -1.87 12.97 -5.90
CA TYR A 94 -2.44 14.10 -6.61
C TYR A 94 -3.88 14.40 -6.12
N GLY A 95 -4.10 15.58 -5.55
CA GLY A 95 -5.39 16.01 -5.00
C GLY A 95 -5.52 15.76 -3.50
N ASN A 96 -6.72 15.39 -3.04
CA ASN A 96 -6.97 15.05 -1.63
C ASN A 96 -6.49 13.64 -1.33
N GLY A 97 -5.19 13.53 -1.06
CA GLY A 97 -4.48 12.27 -0.93
C GLY A 97 -4.90 11.37 0.21
N THR A 98 -4.69 10.06 0.02
CA THR A 98 -4.94 8.97 0.99
C THR A 98 -3.66 8.24 1.39
N GLU A 99 -2.50 8.77 0.99
CA GLU A 99 -1.21 8.33 1.48
C GLU A 99 -1.10 8.51 2.99
N PHE A 100 -0.26 7.69 3.60
CA PHE A 100 0.08 7.77 5.00
C PHE A 100 0.68 9.14 5.31
N LYS A 101 0.33 9.68 6.48
CA LYS A 101 0.83 10.96 6.97
C LYS A 101 1.68 10.69 8.19
N ASP A 102 2.98 10.60 7.95
CA ASP A 102 4.00 10.52 9.00
C ASP A 102 4.17 11.90 9.66
N ASN A 103 3.21 12.26 10.50
CA ASN A 103 3.17 13.57 11.17
C ASN A 103 4.20 13.69 12.30
N SER A 104 4.74 12.57 12.77
CA SER A 104 5.59 12.50 13.96
C SER A 104 6.49 11.28 13.84
N ASN A 105 7.80 11.50 13.66
CA ASN A 105 8.79 10.44 13.56
C ASN A 105 9.34 10.08 14.95
N GLN A 106 8.63 9.23 15.69
CA GLN A 106 9.00 8.80 17.04
C GLN A 106 9.20 7.29 17.10
N THR A 107 9.92 6.81 18.10
CA THR A 107 10.12 5.36 18.27
C THR A 107 8.84 4.62 18.67
N VAL A 108 7.88 5.33 19.29
CA VAL A 108 6.55 4.83 19.63
C VAL A 108 5.53 5.92 19.35
N GLU A 109 4.61 5.65 18.45
CA GLU A 109 3.54 6.56 17.99
C GLU A 109 2.15 6.02 18.38
N TYR A 110 2.02 4.71 18.45
CA TYR A 110 0.78 4.03 18.81
C TYR A 110 0.92 3.38 20.19
N THR A 111 0.01 3.75 21.08
CA THR A 111 -0.11 3.19 22.43
C THR A 111 -1.47 2.54 22.59
N TYR A 112 -1.51 1.48 23.40
CA TYR A 112 -2.72 0.70 23.62
C TYR A 112 -3.06 0.67 25.10
N ASP A 113 -4.34 0.53 25.39
CA ASP A 113 -4.81 0.32 26.75
C ASP A 113 -4.17 -0.95 27.33
N LYS A 114 -3.75 -0.85 28.58
CA LYS A 114 -3.24 -2.02 29.31
C LYS A 114 -4.42 -2.92 29.64
N MET A 115 -4.21 -4.23 29.49
CA MET A 115 -5.11 -5.21 30.09
C MET A 115 -5.20 -4.92 31.60
N VAL A 116 -6.40 -4.69 32.11
CA VAL A 116 -6.64 -4.64 33.55
C VAL A 116 -6.57 -6.09 34.04
N THR A 117 -5.51 -6.40 34.77
CA THR A 117 -5.32 -7.69 35.45
C THR A 117 -6.03 -7.70 36.79
#